data_AF-A0A353P9W2-F1
#
_entry.id   AF-A0A353P9W2-F1
#
_cell.length_a   1.000
_cell.length_b   1.000
_cell.length_c   1.000
_cell.angle_alpha   90.00
_cell.angle_beta   90.00
_cell.angle_gamma   90.00
#
_symmetry.space_group_name_H-M   'P 1'
#
loop_
_entity.id
_entity.type
_entity.pdbx_description
1 polymer ?
#
loop_
_entity_poly.entity_id
_entity_poly.type
_entity_poly.pdbx_seq_one_letter_code
_entity_poly.pdbx_strand_id
1 'polypeptide(L)'
;MGLIGGTALITLGLWIGLLVGEPTDRGADAGPTVCSCFGIGRNRIVEAVRGGCHSAEALGRKLQCGTNCGSCIPELKALIATSLVPA
;
A
#
# COMPACT_ATOMS: atom_id res chain seq x y z
N MET A 1 31.57 -19.08 37.48
CA MET A 1 31.94 -18.40 36.23
C MET A 1 30.83 -18.68 35.21
N GLY A 2 29.66 -18.01 35.25
CA GLY A 2 29.46 -16.60 34.86
C GLY A 2 29.60 -16.49 33.34
N LEU A 3 28.60 -16.90 32.53
CA LEU A 3 27.48 -16.09 32.00
C LEU A 3 27.91 -14.79 31.30
N ILE A 4 27.31 -14.57 30.12
CA ILE A 4 27.13 -13.31 29.37
C ILE A 4 28.35 -12.68 28.65
N GLY A 5 28.68 -13.22 27.49
CA GLY A 5 29.30 -12.44 26.41
C GLY A 5 28.25 -12.08 25.35
N GLY A 6 27.85 -10.81 25.26
CA GLY A 6 27.24 -10.27 24.02
C GLY A 6 25.91 -9.51 24.07
N THR A 7 25.23 -9.38 25.22
CA THR A 7 23.93 -8.66 25.31
C THR A 7 23.99 -7.33 26.08
N ALA A 8 25.18 -6.81 26.35
CA ALA A 8 25.39 -5.61 27.18
C ALA A 8 25.30 -4.27 26.42
N LEU A 9 24.36 -4.11 25.49
CA LEU A 9 24.05 -2.80 24.85
C LEU A 9 22.55 -2.44 24.82
N ILE A 10 21.66 -3.24 25.43
CA ILE A 10 20.20 -3.01 25.36
C ILE A 10 19.61 -2.30 26.58
N THR A 11 20.40 -1.96 27.61
CA THR A 11 19.85 -1.50 28.90
C THR A 11 20.24 -0.07 29.30
N LEU A 12 20.37 0.84 28.34
CA LEU A 12 20.54 2.28 28.62
C LEU A 12 19.98 3.18 27.49
N GLY A 13 18.79 2.82 26.99
CA GLY A 13 18.11 3.54 25.90
C GLY A 13 16.73 4.10 26.26
N LEU A 14 16.40 4.28 27.54
CA LEU A 14 15.06 4.73 27.98
C LEU A 14 14.76 6.22 27.69
N TRP A 15 15.54 6.96 26.87
CA TRP A 15 15.37 8.42 26.75
C TRP A 15 15.43 9.08 25.36
N ILE A 16 15.65 8.39 24.24
CA ILE A 16 15.56 9.05 22.91
C ILE A 16 15.00 8.10 21.82
N GLY A 17 13.88 7.44 22.11
CA GLY A 17 13.08 6.72 21.10
C GLY A 17 12.09 7.63 20.34
N LEU A 18 12.25 8.96 20.42
CA LEU A 18 11.28 9.92 19.87
C LEU A 18 11.62 10.40 18.45
N LEU A 19 12.72 9.93 17.85
CA LEU A 19 13.18 10.40 16.53
C LEU A 19 13.67 9.32 15.57
N VAL A 20 13.56 8.03 15.91
CA VAL A 20 13.70 6.96 14.92
C VAL A 20 12.31 6.60 14.46
N GLY A 21 11.81 7.40 13.51
CA GLY A 21 10.78 6.94 12.59
C GLY A 21 11.42 5.85 11.74
N GLU A 22 11.47 4.62 12.26
CA GLU A 22 11.64 3.46 11.41
C GLU A 22 10.28 3.21 10.76
N PRO A 23 10.13 3.39 9.43
CA PRO A 23 8.96 2.87 8.76
C PRO A 23 9.09 1.34 8.79
N THR A 24 8.56 0.73 9.85
CA THR A 24 8.46 -0.72 10.04
C THR A 24 7.38 -1.32 9.15
N ASP A 25 7.41 -1.00 7.86
CA ASP A 25 6.82 -1.78 6.79
C ASP A 25 7.03 -0.97 5.52
N ARG A 26 7.95 -1.41 4.67
CA ARG A 26 7.86 -1.08 3.25
C ARG A 26 6.73 -1.93 2.67
N GLY A 27 5.51 -1.70 3.14
CA GLY A 27 4.29 -2.33 2.67
C GLY A 27 4.10 -1.89 1.23
N ALA A 28 4.60 -2.71 0.30
CA ALA A 28 4.51 -2.62 -1.16
C ALA A 28 3.97 -1.26 -1.63
N ASP A 29 4.87 -0.31 -1.95
CA ASP A 29 4.57 1.06 -2.38
C ASP A 29 3.23 1.11 -3.13
N ALA A 30 2.15 1.44 -2.42
CA ALA A 30 0.81 1.40 -2.99
C ALA A 30 0.64 2.55 -4.01
N GLY A 31 1.61 3.48 -4.06
CA GLY A 31 1.53 4.70 -4.82
C GLY A 31 0.49 5.65 -4.21
N PRO A 32 0.13 6.74 -4.92
CA PRO A 32 -0.89 7.67 -4.44
C PRO A 32 -2.23 6.95 -4.23
N THR A 33 -2.88 7.22 -3.10
CA THR A 33 -4.20 6.68 -2.76
C THR A 33 -5.24 7.17 -3.77
N VAL A 34 -5.90 6.23 -4.44
CA VAL A 34 -6.98 6.51 -5.41
C VAL A 34 -8.35 6.31 -4.75
N CYS A 35 -8.50 5.31 -3.87
CA CYS A 35 -9.72 5.10 -3.10
C CYS A 35 -9.48 5.37 -1.62
N SER A 36 -9.90 6.53 -1.13
CA SER A 36 -9.78 6.88 0.29
C SER A 36 -10.69 6.04 1.20
N CYS A 37 -11.80 5.54 0.66
CA CYS A 37 -12.78 4.74 1.42
C CYS A 37 -12.21 3.40 1.89
N PHE A 38 -11.25 2.83 1.14
CA PHE A 38 -10.59 1.54 1.47
C PHE A 38 -9.06 1.63 1.48
N GLY A 39 -8.49 2.83 1.35
CA GLY A 39 -7.04 3.04 1.31
C GLY A 39 -6.33 2.40 0.11
N ILE A 40 -7.01 2.24 -1.03
CA ILE A 40 -6.41 1.56 -2.20
C ILE A 40 -5.59 2.54 -3.02
N GLY A 41 -4.30 2.22 -3.18
CA GLY A 41 -3.35 2.98 -3.98
C GLY A 41 -3.33 2.64 -5.47
N ARG A 42 -2.83 3.58 -6.27
CA ARG A 42 -2.71 3.46 -7.73
C ARG A 42 -1.92 2.23 -8.15
N ASN A 43 -0.81 1.91 -7.49
CA ASN A 43 0.04 0.79 -7.88
C ASN A 43 -0.69 -0.53 -7.70
N ARG A 44 -1.48 -0.69 -6.62
CA ARG A 44 -2.34 -1.87 -6.42
C ARG A 44 -3.37 -2.03 -7.53
N ILE A 45 -3.95 -0.91 -7.98
CA ILE A 45 -4.90 -0.91 -9.11
C ILE A 45 -4.19 -1.36 -10.38
N VAL A 46 -3.02 -0.80 -10.70
CA VAL A 46 -2.24 -1.16 -11.89
C VAL A 46 -1.81 -2.63 -11.86
N GLU A 47 -1.35 -3.14 -10.71
CA GLU A 47 -1.04 -4.57 -10.51
C GLU A 47 -2.27 -5.45 -10.81
N ALA A 48 -3.44 -5.08 -10.28
CA ALA A 48 -4.67 -5.81 -10.55
C ALA A 48 -5.10 -5.75 -12.02
N VAL A 49 -4.94 -4.59 -12.68
CA VAL A 49 -5.20 -4.44 -14.13
C VAL A 49 -4.25 -5.32 -14.93
N ARG A 50 -2.96 -5.35 -14.60
CA ARG A 50 -1.97 -6.27 -15.21
C ARG A 50 -2.30 -7.73 -14.97
N GLY A 51 -2.92 -8.05 -13.83
CA GLY A 51 -3.44 -9.38 -13.51
C GLY A 51 -4.75 -9.75 -14.21
N GLY A 52 -5.28 -8.91 -15.09
CA GLY A 52 -6.50 -9.18 -15.88
C GLY A 52 -7.75 -8.43 -15.39
N CYS A 53 -7.65 -7.54 -14.39
CA CYS A 53 -8.80 -6.77 -13.90
C CYS A 53 -8.99 -5.49 -14.73
N HIS A 54 -9.71 -5.57 -15.84
CA HIS A 54 -9.90 -4.45 -16.77
C HIS A 54 -11.21 -3.67 -16.56
N SER A 55 -11.88 -3.82 -15.41
CA SER A 55 -13.11 -3.09 -15.10
C SER A 55 -13.17 -2.65 -13.64
N ALA A 56 -13.95 -1.60 -13.37
CA ALA A 56 -14.18 -1.12 -12.01
C ALA A 56 -14.84 -2.20 -11.13
N GLU A 57 -15.73 -3.04 -11.66
CA GLU A 57 -16.28 -4.18 -10.90
C GLU A 57 -15.23 -5.26 -10.64
N ALA A 58 -14.35 -5.58 -11.60
CA ALA A 58 -13.28 -6.55 -11.37
C ALA A 58 -12.31 -6.07 -10.27
N LEU A 59 -11.95 -4.78 -10.32
CA LEU A 59 -11.16 -4.13 -9.28
C LEU A 59 -11.90 -4.09 -7.95
N GLY A 60 -13.19 -3.77 -7.93
CA GLY A 60 -14.01 -3.78 -6.72
C GLY A 60 -14.13 -5.18 -6.10
N ARG A 61 -14.21 -6.25 -6.91
CA ARG A 61 -14.20 -7.62 -6.39
C ARG A 61 -12.84 -8.05 -5.84
N LYS A 62 -11.74 -7.51 -6.38
CA LYS A 62 -10.37 -7.89 -5.99
C LYS A 62 -9.80 -7.05 -4.86
N LEU A 63 -10.05 -5.74 -4.89
CA LEU A 63 -9.47 -4.71 -4.02
C LEU A 63 -10.52 -3.92 -3.22
N GLN A 64 -11.81 -4.19 -3.42
CA GLN A 64 -12.92 -3.48 -2.74
C GLN A 64 -13.02 -1.98 -3.05
N CYS A 65 -12.26 -1.45 -4.01
CA CYS A 65 -12.37 -0.04 -4.40
C CYS A 65 -13.63 0.23 -5.25
N GLY A 66 -14.19 1.43 -5.09
CA GLY A 66 -15.32 1.90 -5.92
C GLY A 66 -16.71 1.40 -5.53
N THR A 67 -16.85 0.60 -4.47
CA THR A 67 -18.15 0.02 -4.05
C THR A 67 -18.84 0.74 -2.89
N ASN A 68 -18.14 1.63 -2.19
CA ASN A 68 -18.67 2.38 -1.04
C ASN A 68 -19.18 3.77 -1.47
N CYS A 69 -18.26 4.72 -1.66
CA CYS A 69 -18.56 6.11 -1.96
C CYS A 69 -18.58 6.43 -3.47
N GLY A 70 -18.07 5.53 -4.31
CA GLY A 70 -18.06 5.66 -5.77
C GLY A 70 -17.19 6.77 -6.36
N SER A 71 -16.62 7.66 -5.55
CA SER A 71 -15.84 8.83 -6.01
C SER A 71 -14.61 8.48 -6.85
N CYS A 72 -14.01 7.32 -6.60
CA CYS A 72 -12.83 6.83 -7.31
C CYS A 72 -13.15 6.12 -8.65
N ILE A 73 -14.42 5.81 -8.96
CA ILE A 73 -14.82 5.13 -10.21
C ILE A 73 -14.35 5.85 -11.48
N PRO A 74 -14.55 7.18 -11.66
CA PRO A 74 -14.08 7.87 -12.86
C PRO A 74 -12.56 7.80 -13.01
N GLU A 75 -11.81 7.92 -11.90
CA GLU A 75 -10.36 7.83 -11.92
C GLU A 75 -9.87 6.39 -12.21
N LEU A 76 -10.53 5.38 -11.66
CA LEU A 76 -10.27 3.97 -11.99
C LEU A 76 -10.42 3.70 -13.49
N LYS A 77 -11.52 4.19 -14.09
CA LYS A 77 -11.77 4.03 -15.54
C LYS A 77 -10.70 4.72 -16.38
N ALA A 78 -10.27 5.91 -15.99
CA ALA A 78 -9.18 6.63 -16.67
C ALA A 78 -7.86 5.85 -16.58
N LEU A 79 -7.51 5.34 -15.40
CA LEU A 79 -6.30 4.52 -15.20
C LEU A 79 -6.34 3.23 -16.03
N ILE A 80 -7.49 2.55 -16.07
CA ILE A 80 -7.68 1.36 -16.91
C ILE A 80 -7.50 1.72 -18.38
N ALA A 81 -8.16 2.78 -18.86
CA ALA A 81 -8.07 3.22 -20.25
C ALA A 81 -6.61 3.49 -20.64
N THR A 82 -5.88 4.27 -19.84
CA THR A 82 -4.45 4.55 -20.08
C THR A 82 -3.60 3.29 -20.03
N SER A 83 -3.92 2.32 -19.18
CA SER A 83 -3.17 1.05 -19.07
C SER A 83 -3.46 0.07 -20.21
N LEU A 84 -4.59 0.24 -20.91
CA LEU A 84 -5.06 -0.61 -21.99
C LEU A 84 -4.74 -0.08 -23.39
N VAL A 85 -4.23 1.14 -23.53
CA VAL A 85 -3.73 1.64 -24.81
C VAL A 85 -2.29 1.14 -25.01
N PRO A 86 -2.03 0.10 -25.82
CA PRO A 86 -0.67 -0.20 -26.24
C PRO A 86 -0.18 0.97 -27.11
N ALA A 87 0.98 1.52 -26.75
CA ALA A 87 1.71 2.49 -27.56
C ALA A 87 2.19 1.86 -28.88
#